data_AF-A0A7W5CE71-F1
#
_entry.id   AF-A0A7W5CE71-F1
#
_cell.length_a   1.000
_cell.length_b   1.000
_cell.length_c   1.000
_cell.angle_alpha   90.00
_cell.angle_beta   90.00
_cell.angle_gamma   90.00
#
_symmetry.space_group_name_H-M   'P 1'
#
loop_
_entity.id
_entity.type
_entity.pdbx_description
1 polymer ?
#
loop_
_entity_poly.entity_id
_entity_poly.type
_entity_poly.pdbx_seq_one_letter_code
_entity_poly.pdbx_strand_id
1 'polypeptide(L)'
;MKEMVRPVRLKSVIAASLASWMVMLSLGSAVVMADGYQGRPSTENSLGLQVKAAILIDADSGQVLYEVNSDEPLPAASMTKLMTEYIVLEEISNEHLSWDEVVTASAEAASTPPDGSSVFLAQGDQHTVRDLYKAMAVGSANDATIALASQIAGSEQGFVVKMNEMADKLGLKTAIFTSATGLSETTVISAAEMAKLAQIILSEHPEFLEYSKLQEYKFRERDKDPIININWMLGTNTNQTGLKHLAYEGVDGMKTGFINSAGYNFTGTVKQGEQRFISVVMDTATKSARFNETAKMYNYGFSTFEKKTVLPPKSVVETVQTVKIKKGKKKTLPVVTDKDITFMVKKGTDPKIEVIDSTLKAESELVAPIPSGTVVGTVTYKYTDAETKQELKRTVNLITTEDGQKAGWFRLMFRAIGDFFAGLFNGIVNLF
;
A
#
# COMPACT_ATOMS: atom_id res chain seq x y z
N MET A 1 -12.74 -89.14 -38.01
CA MET A 1 -13.27 -87.78 -38.24
C MET A 1 -13.81 -87.22 -36.94
N LYS A 2 -13.12 -86.26 -36.33
CA LYS A 2 -13.72 -85.10 -35.64
C LYS A 2 -12.61 -84.13 -35.25
N GLU A 3 -12.96 -82.86 -35.35
CA GLU A 3 -12.12 -81.76 -35.77
C GLU A 3 -11.26 -81.13 -34.67
N MET A 4 -10.14 -80.54 -35.10
CA MET A 4 -9.40 -79.54 -34.35
C MET A 4 -10.28 -78.32 -34.11
N VAL A 5 -10.53 -77.99 -32.84
CA VAL A 5 -11.01 -76.66 -32.45
C VAL A 5 -9.87 -75.94 -31.74
N ARG A 6 -9.38 -74.87 -32.37
CA ARG A 6 -8.35 -73.98 -31.81
C ARG A 6 -8.89 -73.27 -30.55
N PRO A 7 -8.08 -73.07 -29.50
CA PRO A 7 -8.52 -72.26 -28.37
C PRO A 7 -8.54 -70.78 -28.78
N VAL A 8 -9.74 -70.20 -28.78
CA VAL A 8 -9.94 -68.75 -28.87
C VAL A 8 -9.27 -68.11 -27.64
N ARG A 9 -8.41 -67.12 -27.89
CA ARG A 9 -7.72 -66.36 -26.84
C ARG A 9 -8.76 -65.66 -25.94
N LEU A 10 -9.10 -66.28 -24.81
CA LEU A 10 -9.91 -65.72 -23.73
C LEU A 10 -9.17 -64.62 -22.92
N LYS A 11 -8.27 -63.87 -23.57
CA LYS A 11 -7.50 -62.79 -22.94
C LYS A 11 -7.90 -61.38 -23.44
N SER A 12 -8.67 -61.28 -24.52
CA SER A 12 -9.08 -59.99 -25.08
C SER A 12 -10.45 -59.49 -24.58
N VAL A 13 -11.32 -60.36 -24.06
CA VAL A 13 -12.67 -59.96 -23.60
C VAL A 13 -12.69 -59.55 -22.12
N ILE A 14 -11.79 -60.10 -21.28
CA ILE A 14 -11.65 -59.70 -19.87
C ILE A 14 -10.89 -58.37 -19.74
N ALA A 15 -10.01 -58.05 -20.69
CA ALA A 15 -9.29 -56.77 -20.70
C ALA A 15 -10.21 -55.58 -21.06
N ALA A 16 -11.25 -55.80 -21.88
CA ALA A 16 -12.18 -54.75 -22.29
C ALA A 16 -13.22 -54.40 -21.20
N SER A 17 -13.61 -55.35 -20.35
CA SER A 17 -14.53 -55.07 -19.22
C SER A 17 -13.84 -54.43 -18.02
N LEU A 18 -12.57 -54.76 -17.77
CA LEU A 18 -11.74 -54.09 -16.74
C LEU A 18 -11.38 -52.65 -17.12
N ALA A 19 -11.16 -52.37 -18.41
CA ALA A 19 -10.93 -51.00 -18.89
C ALA A 19 -12.17 -50.11 -18.71
N SER A 20 -13.39 -50.63 -18.95
CA SER A 20 -14.63 -49.87 -18.75
C SER A 20 -14.96 -49.62 -17.28
N TRP A 21 -14.54 -50.51 -16.36
CA TRP A 21 -14.67 -50.27 -14.91
C TRP A 21 -13.57 -49.34 -14.36
N MET A 22 -12.36 -49.35 -14.93
CA MET A 22 -11.33 -48.35 -14.57
C MET A 22 -11.62 -46.96 -15.15
N VAL A 23 -12.31 -46.85 -16.29
CA VAL A 23 -12.74 -45.56 -16.83
C VAL A 23 -13.93 -44.98 -16.05
N MET A 24 -14.87 -45.81 -15.56
CA MET A 24 -15.94 -45.33 -14.67
C MET A 24 -15.48 -45.01 -13.24
N LEU A 25 -14.36 -45.56 -12.77
CA LEU A 25 -13.71 -45.15 -11.52
C LEU A 25 -12.78 -43.95 -11.67
N SER A 26 -12.51 -43.49 -12.91
CA SER A 26 -11.70 -42.30 -13.22
C SER A 26 -12.50 -41.01 -13.45
N LEU A 27 -13.84 -41.10 -13.45
CA LEU A 27 -14.73 -39.92 -13.49
C LEU A 27 -15.22 -39.50 -12.10
N GLY A 28 -14.93 -40.30 -11.08
CA GLY A 28 -14.91 -39.86 -9.70
C GLY A 28 -13.57 -39.20 -9.39
N SER A 29 -13.23 -38.11 -10.09
CA SER A 29 -12.31 -37.13 -9.53
C SER A 29 -12.94 -36.75 -8.20
N ALA A 30 -12.44 -37.34 -7.12
CA ALA A 30 -12.49 -36.70 -5.83
C ALA A 30 -11.75 -35.39 -6.05
N VAL A 31 -12.52 -34.37 -6.46
CA VAL A 31 -12.24 -32.99 -6.14
C VAL A 31 -11.94 -33.09 -4.66
N VAL A 32 -10.66 -33.00 -4.33
CA VAL A 32 -10.26 -32.55 -3.01
C VAL A 32 -10.89 -31.17 -2.93
N MET A 33 -12.14 -31.15 -2.46
CA MET A 33 -12.87 -29.95 -2.13
C MET A 33 -12.02 -29.37 -1.02
N ALA A 34 -11.13 -28.46 -1.40
CA ALA A 34 -10.50 -27.58 -0.44
C ALA A 34 -11.65 -27.04 0.40
N ASP A 35 -11.59 -27.26 1.72
CA ASP A 35 -12.59 -26.75 2.66
C ASP A 35 -12.82 -25.26 2.37
N GLY A 36 -13.90 -25.01 1.65
CA GLY A 36 -14.28 -23.73 1.12
C GLY A 36 -15.75 -23.58 1.39
N TYR A 37 -16.13 -22.44 1.94
CA TYR A 37 -17.53 -22.13 2.15
C TYR A 37 -18.18 -21.93 0.77
N GLN A 38 -18.76 -23.00 0.23
CA GLN A 38 -19.50 -22.99 -1.03
C GLN A 38 -20.63 -21.95 -0.94
N GLY A 39 -20.79 -21.12 -1.97
CA GLY A 39 -21.84 -20.11 -2.04
C GLY A 39 -21.53 -18.75 -1.38
N ARG A 40 -20.25 -18.43 -1.15
CA ARG A 40 -19.83 -17.07 -0.76
C ARG A 40 -20.23 -16.03 -1.84
N PRO A 41 -20.66 -14.82 -1.43
CA PRO A 41 -21.07 -13.79 -2.39
C PRO A 41 -19.88 -13.33 -3.24
N SER A 42 -20.11 -13.18 -4.54
CA SER A 42 -19.14 -12.59 -5.47
C SER A 42 -19.82 -11.48 -6.25
N THR A 43 -19.15 -10.34 -6.37
CA THR A 43 -19.61 -9.21 -7.16
C THR A 43 -19.16 -9.39 -8.61
N GLU A 44 -20.06 -9.19 -9.58
CA GLU A 44 -19.72 -9.26 -11.00
C GLU A 44 -18.64 -8.23 -11.35
N ASN A 45 -17.64 -8.66 -12.13
CA ASN A 45 -16.49 -7.82 -12.47
C ASN A 45 -15.81 -8.30 -13.75
N SER A 46 -15.05 -7.41 -14.39
CA SER A 46 -14.41 -7.65 -15.68
C SER A 46 -13.17 -8.57 -15.63
N LEU A 47 -12.57 -8.78 -14.45
CA LEU A 47 -11.41 -9.66 -14.28
C LEU A 47 -11.79 -11.09 -13.84
N GLY A 48 -13.08 -11.39 -13.70
CA GLY A 48 -13.55 -12.69 -13.21
C GLY A 48 -13.09 -13.01 -11.79
N LEU A 49 -12.90 -11.98 -10.96
CA LEU A 49 -12.53 -12.12 -9.56
C LEU A 49 -13.67 -12.78 -8.78
N GLN A 50 -13.32 -13.69 -7.88
CA GLN A 50 -14.27 -14.36 -6.97
C GLN A 50 -14.20 -13.71 -5.58
N VAL A 51 -14.69 -12.47 -5.48
CA VAL A 51 -14.54 -11.57 -4.34
C VAL A 51 -15.83 -10.79 -4.10
N LYS A 52 -16.10 -10.39 -2.85
CA LYS A 52 -17.18 -9.43 -2.57
C LYS A 52 -16.74 -7.99 -2.86
N ALA A 53 -15.52 -7.64 -2.46
CA ALA A 53 -14.89 -6.35 -2.74
C ALA A 53 -13.40 -6.52 -3.05
N ALA A 54 -12.87 -5.65 -3.91
CA ALA A 54 -11.45 -5.56 -4.21
C ALA A 54 -11.02 -4.18 -4.70
N ILE A 55 -9.76 -3.82 -4.52
CA ILE A 55 -9.14 -2.62 -5.10
C ILE A 55 -7.66 -2.84 -5.38
N LEU A 56 -7.16 -2.30 -6.49
CA LEU A 56 -5.75 -2.21 -6.86
C LEU A 56 -5.40 -0.74 -7.04
N ILE A 57 -4.38 -0.27 -6.33
CA ILE A 57 -3.88 1.10 -6.44
C ILE A 57 -2.38 1.13 -6.76
N ASP A 58 -1.96 2.19 -7.44
CA ASP A 58 -0.55 2.61 -7.47
C ASP A 58 -0.16 3.18 -6.10
N ALA A 59 0.87 2.61 -5.47
CA ALA A 59 1.23 2.96 -4.10
C ALA A 59 1.74 4.40 -3.96
N ASP A 60 2.35 4.97 -5.00
CA ASP A 60 2.97 6.30 -4.93
C ASP A 60 1.97 7.44 -5.17
N SER A 61 0.91 7.18 -5.92
CA SER A 61 -0.11 8.19 -6.27
C SER A 61 -1.43 8.00 -5.56
N GLY A 62 -1.73 6.78 -5.11
CA GLY A 62 -3.07 6.40 -4.65
C GLY A 62 -4.07 6.29 -5.81
N GLN A 63 -3.61 6.35 -7.07
CA GLN A 63 -4.47 6.16 -8.23
C GLN A 63 -5.10 4.77 -8.18
N VAL A 64 -6.41 4.70 -8.35
CA VAL A 64 -7.10 3.42 -8.48
C VAL A 64 -6.95 2.92 -9.90
N LEU A 65 -6.37 1.73 -10.02
CA LEU A 65 -6.13 1.05 -11.29
C LEU A 65 -7.23 0.04 -11.60
N TYR A 66 -7.83 -0.53 -10.56
CA TYR A 66 -8.95 -1.45 -10.65
C TYR A 66 -9.73 -1.48 -9.34
N GLU A 67 -11.05 -1.62 -9.40
CA GLU A 67 -11.87 -1.81 -8.21
C GLU A 67 -13.15 -2.58 -8.48
N VAL A 68 -13.64 -3.24 -7.43
CA VAL A 68 -14.91 -3.97 -7.39
C VAL A 68 -15.53 -3.66 -6.04
N ASN A 69 -16.64 -2.90 -6.02
CA ASN A 69 -17.40 -2.61 -4.79
C ASN A 69 -16.51 -2.16 -3.61
N SER A 70 -15.52 -1.31 -3.92
CA SER A 70 -14.40 -0.98 -3.03
C SER A 70 -14.81 -0.11 -1.83
N ASP A 71 -15.93 0.60 -1.95
CA ASP A 71 -16.46 1.51 -0.93
C ASP A 71 -17.36 0.82 0.11
N GLU A 72 -17.78 -0.44 -0.10
CA GLU A 72 -18.62 -1.16 0.88
C GLU A 72 -17.78 -1.53 2.13
N PRO A 73 -18.16 -1.08 3.34
CA PRO A 73 -17.50 -1.52 4.56
C PRO A 73 -17.82 -2.98 4.85
N LEU A 74 -16.78 -3.80 5.02
CA LEU A 74 -16.90 -5.22 5.28
C LEU A 74 -16.12 -5.61 6.54
N PRO A 75 -16.49 -6.70 7.22
CA PRO A 75 -15.70 -7.22 8.33
C PRO A 75 -14.24 -7.42 7.94
N ALA A 76 -13.33 -6.75 8.64
CA ALA A 76 -11.92 -6.71 8.26
C ALA A 76 -11.15 -7.97 8.66
N ALA A 77 -11.66 -8.70 9.66
CA ALA A 77 -10.91 -9.74 10.36
C ALA A 77 -9.53 -9.22 10.79
N SER A 78 -8.50 -10.08 10.79
CA SER A 78 -7.14 -9.68 11.16
C SER A 78 -6.46 -8.63 10.26
N MET A 79 -7.09 -8.15 9.16
CA MET A 79 -6.58 -6.95 8.48
C MET A 79 -6.69 -5.70 9.37
N THR A 80 -7.59 -5.72 10.37
CA THR A 80 -7.67 -4.73 11.46
C THR A 80 -6.32 -4.41 12.08
N LYS A 81 -5.44 -5.41 12.20
CA LYS A 81 -4.12 -5.27 12.82
C LYS A 81 -3.21 -4.32 12.05
N LEU A 82 -3.50 -3.96 10.80
CA LEU A 82 -2.79 -2.89 10.10
C LEU A 82 -2.98 -1.53 10.80
N MET A 83 -4.16 -1.26 11.34
CA MET A 83 -4.40 -0.05 12.15
C MET A 83 -3.64 -0.14 13.48
N THR A 84 -3.63 -1.32 14.12
CA THR A 84 -2.87 -1.53 15.36
C THR A 84 -1.37 -1.38 15.13
N GLU A 85 -0.84 -1.95 14.04
CA GLU A 85 0.55 -1.83 13.63
C GLU A 85 0.91 -0.37 13.36
N TYR A 86 0.07 0.36 12.63
CA TYR A 86 0.25 1.79 12.37
C TYR A 86 0.33 2.60 13.67
N ILE A 87 -0.61 2.40 14.62
CA ILE A 87 -0.59 3.12 15.90
C ILE A 87 0.64 2.78 16.73
N VAL A 88 1.07 1.51 16.76
CA VAL A 88 2.31 1.13 17.47
C VAL A 88 3.52 1.84 16.86
N LEU A 89 3.61 1.90 15.52
CA LEU A 89 4.69 2.60 14.83
C LEU A 89 4.66 4.11 15.08
N GLU A 90 3.47 4.71 15.14
CA GLU A 90 3.31 6.13 15.51
C GLU A 90 3.75 6.42 16.94
N GLU A 91 3.37 5.59 17.93
CA GLU A 91 3.82 5.78 19.32
C GLU A 91 5.35 5.59 19.44
N ILE A 92 5.96 4.74 18.59
CA ILE A 92 7.43 4.59 18.53
C ILE A 92 8.10 5.79 17.88
N SER A 93 7.58 6.24 16.72
CA SER A 93 8.09 7.40 15.98
C SER A 93 8.05 8.69 16.82
N ASN A 94 7.01 8.82 17.65
CA ASN A 94 6.84 9.94 18.59
C ASN A 94 7.53 9.74 19.94
N GLU A 95 8.38 8.71 20.09
CA GLU A 95 9.16 8.41 21.31
C GLU A 95 8.31 8.15 22.58
N HIS A 96 7.02 7.82 22.43
CA HIS A 96 6.14 7.43 23.54
C HIS A 96 6.23 5.93 23.88
N LEU A 97 6.76 5.12 22.97
CA LEU A 97 7.00 3.70 23.14
C LEU A 97 8.37 3.35 22.56
N SER A 98 9.11 2.44 23.20
CA SER A 98 10.38 1.94 22.66
C SER A 98 10.27 0.50 22.20
N TRP A 99 10.97 0.13 21.12
CA TRP A 99 11.04 -1.25 20.64
C TRP A 99 11.55 -2.24 21.71
N ASP A 100 12.44 -1.79 22.59
CA ASP A 100 13.08 -2.62 23.60
C ASP A 100 12.38 -2.51 24.96
N GLU A 101 11.29 -1.74 25.04
CA GLU A 101 10.45 -1.66 26.22
C GLU A 101 9.78 -3.00 26.50
N VAL A 102 9.79 -3.42 27.76
CA VAL A 102 9.19 -4.68 28.20
C VAL A 102 7.72 -4.46 28.52
N VAL A 103 6.87 -5.17 27.77
CA VAL A 103 5.43 -5.24 28.00
C VAL A 103 5.13 -6.47 28.86
N THR A 104 4.33 -6.28 29.91
CA THR A 104 3.83 -7.38 30.75
C THR A 104 2.42 -7.75 30.29
N ALA A 105 2.22 -9.01 29.88
CA ALA A 105 0.93 -9.49 29.40
C ALA A 105 -0.15 -9.38 30.49
N SER A 106 -1.22 -8.65 30.17
CA SER A 106 -2.38 -8.46 31.05
C SER A 106 -3.23 -9.73 31.16
N ALA A 107 -4.13 -9.79 32.14
CA ALA A 107 -5.14 -10.84 32.21
C ALA A 107 -6.03 -10.85 30.95
N GLU A 108 -6.33 -9.66 30.40
CA GLU A 108 -7.09 -9.50 29.16
C GLU A 108 -6.37 -10.17 27.99
N ALA A 109 -5.07 -9.87 27.78
CA ALA A 109 -4.25 -10.48 26.73
C ALA A 109 -4.17 -12.02 26.87
N ALA A 110 -3.96 -12.51 28.09
CA ALA A 110 -3.89 -13.94 28.38
C ALA A 110 -5.24 -14.67 28.23
N SER A 111 -6.36 -13.95 28.29
CA SER A 111 -7.72 -14.51 28.16
C SER A 111 -8.24 -14.56 26.72
N THR A 112 -7.42 -14.11 25.76
CA THR A 112 -7.76 -14.14 24.33
C THR A 112 -8.17 -15.55 23.88
N PRO A 113 -9.26 -15.71 23.12
CA PRO A 113 -9.72 -17.03 22.67
C PRO A 113 -8.61 -17.83 21.95
N PRO A 114 -8.37 -19.09 22.36
CA PRO A 114 -7.25 -19.89 21.85
C PRO A 114 -7.49 -20.48 20.45
N ASP A 115 -8.72 -20.37 19.93
CA ASP A 115 -9.09 -20.79 18.58
C ASP A 115 -8.67 -19.79 17.49
N GLY A 116 -8.28 -18.58 17.89
CA GLY A 116 -7.61 -17.61 17.02
C GLY A 116 -6.09 -17.78 16.97
N SER A 117 -5.44 -17.03 16.08
CA SER A 117 -3.97 -16.93 16.05
C SER A 117 -3.44 -16.34 17.36
N SER A 118 -2.51 -17.02 18.03
CA SER A 118 -1.97 -16.64 19.34
C SER A 118 -0.55 -17.19 19.53
N VAL A 119 0.26 -16.53 20.36
CA VAL A 119 1.55 -17.05 20.86
C VAL A 119 1.47 -17.61 22.28
N PHE A 120 0.24 -17.80 22.77
CA PHE A 120 -0.13 -18.32 24.08
C PHE A 120 0.58 -17.58 25.22
N LEU A 121 0.41 -16.25 25.27
CA LEU A 121 0.88 -15.44 26.39
C LEU A 121 0.17 -15.85 27.69
N ALA A 122 0.92 -16.14 28.74
CA ALA A 122 0.37 -16.24 30.10
C ALA A 122 0.28 -14.86 30.74
N GLN A 123 -0.64 -14.66 31.68
CA GLN A 123 -0.69 -13.43 32.46
C GLN A 123 0.65 -13.25 33.20
N GLY A 124 1.25 -12.07 33.06
CA GLY A 124 2.56 -11.77 33.64
C GLY A 124 3.75 -12.17 32.77
N ASP A 125 3.55 -12.81 31.61
CA ASP A 125 4.63 -13.01 30.63
C ASP A 125 5.20 -11.65 30.20
N GLN A 126 6.52 -11.58 30.05
CA GLN A 126 7.25 -10.36 29.70
C GLN A 126 7.95 -10.52 28.35
N HIS A 127 7.65 -9.60 27.44
CA HIS A 127 8.20 -9.58 26.10
C HIS A 127 8.49 -8.14 25.66
N THR A 128 9.48 -7.95 24.79
CA THR A 128 9.73 -6.62 24.25
C THR A 128 8.60 -6.22 23.29
N VAL A 129 8.38 -4.91 23.11
CA VAL A 129 7.48 -4.39 22.06
C VAL A 129 7.83 -5.01 20.69
N ARG A 130 9.13 -5.15 20.38
CA ARG A 130 9.61 -5.78 19.16
C ARG A 130 9.17 -7.23 19.00
N ASP A 131 9.21 -8.02 20.07
CA ASP A 131 8.78 -9.42 20.03
C ASP A 131 7.27 -9.52 19.79
N LEU A 132 6.49 -8.72 20.51
CA LEU A 132 5.03 -8.71 20.37
C LEU A 132 4.60 -8.19 18.99
N TYR A 133 5.27 -7.17 18.46
CA TYR A 133 5.01 -6.65 17.13
C TYR A 133 5.30 -7.70 16.05
N LYS A 134 6.42 -8.43 16.15
CA LYS A 134 6.72 -9.56 15.25
C LYS A 134 5.65 -10.66 15.34
N ALA A 135 5.16 -10.98 16.54
CA ALA A 135 4.10 -11.97 16.74
C ALA A 135 2.79 -11.54 16.06
N MET A 136 2.45 -10.27 16.19
CA MET A 136 1.30 -9.65 15.52
C MET A 136 1.45 -9.65 13.99
N ALA A 137 2.60 -9.21 13.47
CA ALA A 137 2.83 -9.06 12.03
C ALA A 137 2.92 -10.40 11.29
N VAL A 138 3.71 -11.34 11.82
CA VAL A 138 4.01 -12.61 11.15
C VAL A 138 2.93 -13.65 11.43
N GLY A 139 2.64 -13.87 12.72
CA GLY A 139 1.72 -14.90 13.19
C GLY A 139 0.27 -14.44 13.29
N SER A 140 0.00 -13.14 13.19
CA SER A 140 -1.32 -12.57 13.46
C SER A 140 -1.80 -12.76 14.91
N ALA A 141 -0.87 -12.86 15.85
CA ALA A 141 -1.13 -13.22 17.24
C ALA A 141 -2.02 -12.20 17.97
N ASN A 142 -3.24 -12.60 18.33
CA ASN A 142 -4.26 -11.77 18.96
C ASN A 142 -3.88 -11.33 20.38
N ASP A 143 -3.30 -12.24 21.16
CA ASP A 143 -2.80 -11.98 22.51
C ASP A 143 -1.67 -10.96 22.52
N ALA A 144 -0.72 -11.05 21.57
CA ALA A 144 0.32 -10.05 21.40
C ALA A 144 -0.25 -8.68 20.99
N THR A 145 -1.25 -8.66 20.09
CA THR A 145 -1.97 -7.44 19.71
C THR A 145 -2.65 -6.80 20.92
N ILE A 146 -3.35 -7.57 21.76
CA ILE A 146 -4.04 -7.05 22.95
C ILE A 146 -3.03 -6.59 24.00
N ALA A 147 -1.89 -7.26 24.15
CA ALA A 147 -0.82 -6.83 25.05
C ALA A 147 -0.25 -5.46 24.63
N LEU A 148 0.04 -5.25 23.35
CA LEU A 148 0.48 -3.95 22.82
C LEU A 148 -0.60 -2.87 22.97
N ALA A 149 -1.85 -3.20 22.65
CA ALA A 149 -2.98 -2.31 22.80
C ALA A 149 -3.16 -1.85 24.26
N SER A 150 -3.06 -2.80 25.21
CA SER A 150 -3.12 -2.53 26.65
C SER A 150 -1.95 -1.68 27.13
N GLN A 151 -0.73 -1.89 26.60
CA GLN A 151 0.42 -1.06 26.94
C GLN A 151 0.19 0.41 26.55
N ILE A 152 -0.36 0.64 25.36
CA ILE A 152 -0.56 2.00 24.81
C ILE A 152 -1.75 2.72 25.44
N ALA A 153 -2.82 1.99 25.77
CA ALA A 153 -4.11 2.61 26.11
C ALA A 153 -4.73 2.11 27.43
N GLY A 154 -4.03 1.29 28.19
CA GLY A 154 -4.47 0.69 29.44
C GLY A 154 -5.40 -0.53 29.30
N SER A 155 -6.10 -0.68 28.17
CA SER A 155 -6.95 -1.83 27.83
C SER A 155 -7.21 -1.93 26.33
N GLU A 156 -7.75 -3.06 25.85
CA GLU A 156 -8.18 -3.17 24.44
C GLU A 156 -9.22 -2.10 24.10
N GLN A 157 -10.21 -1.86 24.98
CA GLN A 157 -11.26 -0.87 24.71
C GLN A 157 -10.74 0.56 24.70
N GLY A 158 -9.78 0.91 25.56
CA GLY A 158 -9.08 2.19 25.47
C GLY A 158 -8.36 2.34 24.14
N PHE A 159 -7.76 1.26 23.63
CA PHE A 159 -7.09 1.25 22.34
C PHE A 159 -8.07 1.37 21.17
N VAL A 160 -9.23 0.74 21.24
CA VAL A 160 -10.31 0.86 20.23
C VAL A 160 -10.76 2.31 20.08
N VAL A 161 -10.81 3.10 21.16
CA VAL A 161 -11.08 4.55 21.07
C VAL A 161 -9.98 5.23 20.25
N LYS A 162 -8.70 4.99 20.56
CA LYS A 162 -7.56 5.50 19.78
C LYS A 162 -7.61 5.07 18.31
N MET A 163 -8.05 3.85 18.00
CA MET A 163 -8.18 3.35 16.62
C MET A 163 -9.19 4.16 15.82
N ASN A 164 -10.35 4.48 16.39
CA ASN A 164 -11.36 5.28 15.71
C ASN A 164 -10.95 6.75 15.60
N GLU A 165 -10.31 7.32 16.63
CA GLU A 165 -9.71 8.67 16.52
C GLU A 165 -8.64 8.73 15.42
N MET A 166 -7.84 7.67 15.29
CA MET A 166 -6.85 7.57 14.22
C MET A 166 -7.52 7.41 12.86
N ALA A 167 -8.57 6.60 12.75
CA ALA A 167 -9.37 6.46 11.53
C ALA A 167 -9.87 7.83 11.03
N ASP A 168 -10.42 8.65 11.94
CA ASP A 168 -10.87 10.01 11.63
C ASP A 168 -9.73 10.91 11.14
N LYS A 169 -8.57 10.88 11.84
CA LYS A 169 -7.38 11.66 11.45
C LYS A 169 -6.86 11.28 10.06
N LEU A 170 -6.84 9.99 9.76
CA LEU A 170 -6.43 9.47 8.45
C LEU A 170 -7.52 9.65 7.38
N GLY A 171 -8.73 10.07 7.77
CA GLY A 171 -9.88 10.22 6.89
C GLY A 171 -10.38 8.89 6.33
N LEU A 172 -10.42 7.85 7.18
CA LEU A 172 -11.08 6.56 6.96
C LEU A 172 -12.52 6.68 7.51
N LYS A 173 -13.39 7.30 6.73
CA LYS A 173 -14.72 7.78 7.13
C LYS A 173 -15.73 6.66 7.40
N THR A 174 -15.55 5.49 6.80
CA THR A 174 -16.48 4.36 6.92
C THR A 174 -15.96 3.24 7.81
N ALA A 175 -14.70 3.33 8.24
CA ALA A 175 -14.09 2.40 9.16
C ALA A 175 -14.70 2.52 10.55
N ILE A 176 -15.06 1.39 11.15
CA ILE A 176 -15.50 1.30 12.54
C ILE A 176 -14.70 0.20 13.19
N PHE A 177 -13.89 0.55 14.19
CA PHE A 177 -13.13 -0.41 14.99
C PHE A 177 -13.87 -0.72 16.28
N THR A 178 -14.05 -2.00 16.57
CA THR A 178 -14.66 -2.50 17.82
C THR A 178 -13.78 -3.53 18.53
N SER A 179 -12.62 -3.85 17.94
CA SER A 179 -11.58 -4.71 18.50
C SER A 179 -10.21 -4.31 17.92
N ALA A 180 -9.14 -4.51 18.67
CA ALA A 180 -7.77 -4.28 18.19
C ALA A 180 -7.28 -5.41 17.27
N THR A 181 -7.92 -6.57 17.37
CA THR A 181 -7.51 -7.80 16.68
C THR A 181 -8.30 -8.06 15.40
N GLY A 182 -9.52 -7.52 15.30
CA GLY A 182 -10.49 -7.87 14.26
C GLY A 182 -11.22 -9.19 14.50
N LEU A 183 -11.21 -9.72 15.73
CA LEU A 183 -12.06 -10.86 16.10
C LEU A 183 -13.55 -10.52 16.09
N SER A 184 -13.88 -9.25 16.32
CA SER A 184 -15.25 -8.76 16.25
C SER A 184 -15.68 -8.51 14.80
N GLU A 185 -16.78 -9.13 14.37
CA GLU A 185 -17.34 -8.90 13.02
C GLU A 185 -17.92 -7.51 12.82
N THR A 186 -18.16 -6.77 13.91
CA THR A 186 -18.57 -5.36 13.85
C THR A 186 -17.38 -4.42 13.60
N THR A 187 -16.15 -4.94 13.59
CA THR A 187 -14.99 -4.21 13.09
C THR A 187 -14.98 -4.26 11.57
N VAL A 188 -15.31 -3.13 10.93
CA VAL A 188 -15.50 -3.02 9.48
C VAL A 188 -14.64 -1.91 8.88
N ILE A 189 -14.24 -2.11 7.63
CA ILE A 189 -13.52 -1.12 6.81
C ILE A 189 -13.73 -1.48 5.34
N SER A 190 -13.80 -0.48 4.46
CA SER A 190 -13.94 -0.71 3.03
C SER A 190 -12.59 -1.10 2.40
N ALA A 191 -12.62 -1.73 1.21
CA ALA A 191 -11.39 -2.08 0.50
C ALA A 191 -10.59 -0.82 0.13
N ALA A 192 -11.27 0.26 -0.26
CA ALA A 192 -10.66 1.55 -0.58
C ALA A 192 -9.94 2.16 0.64
N GLU A 193 -10.58 2.15 1.81
CA GLU A 193 -9.99 2.68 3.04
C GLU A 193 -8.85 1.81 3.57
N MET A 194 -8.95 0.48 3.42
CA MET A 194 -7.86 -0.43 3.74
C MET A 194 -6.64 -0.22 2.83
N ALA A 195 -6.85 0.02 1.53
CA ALA A 195 -5.76 0.34 0.59
C ALA A 195 -5.10 1.69 0.93
N LYS A 196 -5.91 2.68 1.32
CA LYS A 196 -5.42 3.97 1.81
C LYS A 196 -4.59 3.82 3.09
N LEU A 197 -5.05 3.05 4.08
CA LEU A 197 -4.29 2.75 5.29
C LEU A 197 -2.96 2.07 4.95
N ALA A 198 -2.97 1.07 4.07
CA ALA A 198 -1.75 0.41 3.62
C ALA A 198 -0.77 1.37 2.91
N GLN A 199 -1.28 2.30 2.10
CA GLN A 199 -0.48 3.34 1.45
C GLN A 199 0.17 4.26 2.48
N ILE A 200 -0.59 4.72 3.47
CA ILE A 200 -0.11 5.60 4.55
C ILE A 200 1.01 4.89 5.32
N ILE A 201 0.81 3.63 5.72
CA ILE A 201 1.83 2.83 6.40
C ILE A 201 3.12 2.77 5.57
N LEU A 202 3.03 2.49 4.26
CA LEU A 202 4.20 2.40 3.39
C LEU A 202 4.92 3.73 3.19
N SER A 203 4.20 4.85 3.25
CA SER A 203 4.75 6.20 3.09
C SER A 203 5.37 6.75 4.36
N GLU A 204 4.71 6.55 5.51
CA GLU A 204 5.10 7.13 6.80
C GLU A 204 6.01 6.22 7.60
N HIS A 205 5.84 4.89 7.48
CA HIS A 205 6.60 3.87 8.21
C HIS A 205 7.11 2.75 7.29
N PRO A 206 8.00 3.04 6.32
CA PRO A 206 8.52 2.03 5.40
C PRO A 206 9.24 0.86 6.11
N GLU A 207 9.73 1.04 7.33
CA GLU A 207 10.28 0.01 8.21
C GLU A 207 9.26 -1.10 8.56
N PHE A 208 7.97 -0.86 8.38
CA PHE A 208 6.92 -1.87 8.43
C PHE A 208 7.25 -3.11 7.58
N LEU A 209 7.87 -2.90 6.42
CA LEU A 209 8.25 -3.96 5.49
C LEU A 209 9.34 -4.88 6.06
N GLU A 210 10.11 -4.45 7.06
CA GLU A 210 11.09 -5.32 7.73
C GLU A 210 10.42 -6.49 8.45
N TYR A 211 9.20 -6.28 8.95
CA TYR A 211 8.43 -7.26 9.70
C TYR A 211 7.48 -8.06 8.83
N SER A 212 6.72 -7.39 7.95
CA SER A 212 5.70 -8.05 7.13
C SER A 212 6.26 -9.02 6.07
N LYS A 213 7.53 -8.84 5.66
CA LYS A 213 8.22 -9.74 4.73
C LYS A 213 8.93 -10.93 5.39
N LEU A 214 8.96 -11.02 6.73
CA LEU A 214 9.58 -12.14 7.42
C LEU A 214 8.82 -13.42 7.06
N GLN A 215 9.52 -14.42 6.52
CA GLN A 215 8.91 -15.71 6.21
C GLN A 215 8.57 -16.50 7.48
N GLU A 216 9.46 -16.43 8.47
CA GLU A 216 9.31 -17.05 9.77
C GLU A 216 10.21 -16.36 10.79
N TYR A 217 9.92 -16.53 12.07
CA TYR A 217 10.84 -16.15 13.13
C TYR A 217 10.59 -16.97 14.40
N LYS A 218 11.61 -17.10 15.24
CA LYS A 218 11.48 -17.75 16.54
C LYS A 218 11.08 -16.72 17.59
N PHE A 219 9.90 -16.87 18.19
CA PHE A 219 9.35 -15.92 19.17
C PHE A 219 10.04 -16.02 20.54
N ARG A 220 10.09 -17.23 21.12
CA ARG A 220 10.82 -17.47 22.37
C ARG A 220 11.92 -18.50 22.17
N GLU A 221 12.99 -18.40 22.96
CA GLU A 221 14.05 -19.40 22.95
C GLU A 221 13.53 -20.82 23.23
N ARG A 222 12.55 -20.93 24.12
CA ARG A 222 11.88 -22.19 24.50
C ARG A 222 11.00 -22.80 23.41
N ASP A 223 10.58 -22.01 22.42
CA ASP A 223 9.68 -22.51 21.38
C ASP A 223 10.43 -23.49 20.48
N LYS A 224 9.80 -24.63 20.19
CA LYS A 224 10.41 -25.67 19.35
C LYS A 224 10.45 -25.25 17.89
N ASP A 225 9.34 -24.73 17.41
CA ASP A 225 9.12 -24.36 16.02
C ASP A 225 9.02 -22.82 15.90
N PRO A 226 9.49 -22.22 14.79
CA PRO A 226 9.28 -20.81 14.54
C PRO A 226 7.82 -20.52 14.21
N ILE A 227 7.40 -19.27 14.42
CA ILE A 227 6.16 -18.75 13.88
C ILE A 227 6.34 -18.58 12.37
N ILE A 228 5.49 -19.24 11.60
CA ILE A 228 5.48 -19.15 10.14
C ILE A 228 4.52 -18.04 9.70
N ASN A 229 4.94 -17.22 8.74
CA ASN A 229 4.09 -16.18 8.18
C ASN A 229 2.91 -16.80 7.43
N ILE A 230 1.71 -16.33 7.78
CA ILE A 230 0.46 -16.78 7.16
C ILE A 230 0.16 -16.11 5.82
N ASN A 231 0.98 -15.13 5.41
CA ASN A 231 1.03 -14.60 4.05
C ASN A 231 1.82 -15.55 3.15
N TRP A 232 1.11 -16.49 2.54
CA TRP A 232 1.70 -17.47 1.62
C TRP A 232 2.13 -16.86 0.29
N MET A 233 1.71 -15.61 -0.01
CA MET A 233 2.05 -14.91 -1.24
C MET A 233 3.41 -14.21 -1.21
N LEU A 234 4.09 -14.14 -0.05
CA LEU A 234 5.41 -13.52 0.06
C LEU A 234 6.38 -14.02 -1.02
N GLY A 235 7.13 -13.09 -1.63
CA GLY A 235 8.08 -13.40 -2.69
C GLY A 235 9.19 -14.36 -2.23
N THR A 236 9.51 -14.39 -0.94
CA THR A 236 10.47 -15.34 -0.35
C THR A 236 9.99 -16.79 -0.42
N ASN A 237 8.68 -17.02 -0.57
CA ASN A 237 8.09 -18.35 -0.71
C ASN A 237 8.20 -18.93 -2.14
N THR A 238 8.74 -18.19 -3.10
CA THR A 238 8.88 -18.66 -4.50
C THR A 238 9.73 -19.92 -4.63
N ASN A 239 10.68 -20.14 -3.71
CA ASN A 239 11.52 -21.34 -3.66
C ASN A 239 10.96 -22.47 -2.78
N GLN A 240 9.83 -22.25 -2.08
CA GLN A 240 9.23 -23.24 -1.18
C GLN A 240 8.30 -24.16 -1.97
N THR A 241 8.63 -25.45 -2.10
CA THR A 241 7.89 -26.40 -2.97
C THR A 241 6.39 -26.40 -2.71
N GLY A 242 5.97 -26.28 -1.45
CA GLY A 242 4.55 -26.25 -1.05
C GLY A 242 3.84 -24.91 -1.24
N LEU A 243 4.56 -23.79 -1.36
CA LEU A 243 3.98 -22.44 -1.43
C LEU A 243 4.26 -21.71 -2.74
N LYS A 244 5.18 -22.21 -3.59
CA LYS A 244 5.58 -21.57 -4.85
C LYS A 244 4.42 -21.23 -5.80
N HIS A 245 3.31 -21.96 -5.71
CA HIS A 245 2.13 -21.77 -6.54
C HIS A 245 1.22 -20.63 -6.05
N LEU A 246 1.43 -20.14 -4.83
CA LEU A 246 0.74 -18.99 -4.23
C LEU A 246 1.67 -17.78 -4.08
N ALA A 247 2.98 -18.00 -3.97
CA ALA A 247 3.99 -16.97 -3.91
C ALA A 247 3.99 -16.09 -5.16
N TYR A 248 4.29 -14.80 -4.99
CA TYR A 248 4.39 -13.87 -6.10
C TYR A 248 5.65 -13.02 -5.95
N GLU A 249 6.49 -13.00 -6.99
CA GLU A 249 7.77 -12.28 -6.94
C GLU A 249 7.56 -10.77 -6.72
N GLY A 250 8.31 -10.22 -5.77
CA GLY A 250 8.20 -8.82 -5.36
C GLY A 250 7.17 -8.55 -4.27
N VAL A 251 6.38 -9.55 -3.83
CA VAL A 251 5.48 -9.37 -2.68
C VAL A 251 6.25 -9.34 -1.38
N ASP A 252 6.12 -8.24 -0.65
CA ASP A 252 6.82 -7.97 0.61
C ASP A 252 5.85 -7.67 1.78
N GLY A 253 4.54 -7.91 1.62
CA GLY A 253 3.55 -7.72 2.66
C GLY A 253 2.11 -8.01 2.19
N MET A 254 1.06 -7.69 2.96
CA MET A 254 1.10 -7.09 4.30
C MET A 254 0.34 -7.96 5.30
N LYS A 255 -0.98 -8.06 5.19
CA LYS A 255 -1.81 -8.68 6.22
C LYS A 255 -2.95 -9.51 5.65
N THR A 256 -3.07 -10.72 6.16
CA THR A 256 -4.20 -11.60 5.87
C THR A 256 -5.23 -11.56 6.99
N GLY A 257 -6.49 -11.85 6.66
CA GLY A 257 -7.60 -11.91 7.61
C GLY A 257 -8.55 -13.08 7.33
N PHE A 258 -9.11 -13.65 8.38
CA PHE A 258 -10.21 -14.61 8.30
C PHE A 258 -11.02 -14.63 9.60
N ILE A 259 -12.33 -14.50 9.47
CA ILE A 259 -13.37 -15.00 10.39
C ILE A 259 -14.55 -15.48 9.52
N ASN A 260 -15.46 -16.27 10.07
CA ASN A 260 -16.53 -16.89 9.28
C ASN A 260 -17.38 -15.87 8.49
N SER A 261 -17.72 -14.73 9.11
CA SER A 261 -18.51 -13.65 8.50
C SER A 261 -17.74 -12.74 7.56
N ALA A 262 -16.42 -12.67 7.68
CA ALA A 262 -15.56 -11.85 6.82
C ALA A 262 -15.04 -12.56 5.58
N GLY A 263 -14.93 -13.89 5.68
CA GLY A 263 -14.22 -14.68 4.70
C GLY A 263 -12.72 -14.49 4.67
N TYR A 264 -12.10 -14.99 3.60
CA TYR A 264 -10.65 -14.94 3.47
C TYR A 264 -10.26 -13.64 2.77
N ASN A 265 -9.61 -12.77 3.55
CA ASN A 265 -9.21 -11.43 3.15
C ASN A 265 -7.69 -11.32 3.03
N PHE A 266 -7.23 -10.43 2.16
CA PHE A 266 -5.82 -10.10 2.04
C PHE A 266 -5.60 -8.65 1.60
N THR A 267 -4.75 -7.95 2.33
CA THR A 267 -4.09 -6.72 1.89
C THR A 267 -2.64 -7.03 1.57
N GLY A 268 -2.25 -6.83 0.32
CA GLY A 268 -0.93 -7.16 -0.20
C GLY A 268 -0.25 -5.96 -0.82
N THR A 269 1.08 -5.97 -0.82
CA THR A 269 1.89 -5.06 -1.64
C THR A 269 2.91 -5.84 -2.45
N VAL A 270 3.18 -5.37 -3.66
CA VAL A 270 4.14 -5.95 -4.59
C VAL A 270 4.96 -4.84 -5.23
N LYS A 271 6.28 -5.02 -5.34
CA LYS A 271 7.18 -4.12 -6.05
C LYS A 271 7.94 -4.84 -7.15
N GLN A 272 7.89 -4.30 -8.38
CA GLN A 272 8.72 -4.73 -9.50
C GLN A 272 9.34 -3.50 -10.17
N GLY A 273 10.68 -3.41 -10.14
CA GLY A 273 11.39 -2.20 -10.53
C GLY A 273 10.93 -0.99 -9.72
N GLU A 274 10.55 0.08 -10.42
CA GLU A 274 10.03 1.31 -9.80
C GLU A 274 8.52 1.27 -9.52
N GLN A 275 7.79 0.22 -9.95
CA GLN A 275 6.34 0.14 -9.80
C GLN A 275 6.00 -0.64 -8.52
N ARG A 276 5.24 -0.01 -7.63
CA ARG A 276 4.68 -0.65 -6.44
C ARG A 276 3.16 -0.57 -6.49
N PHE A 277 2.52 -1.72 -6.33
CA PHE A 277 1.07 -1.80 -6.19
C PHE A 277 0.67 -2.21 -4.77
N ILE A 278 -0.52 -1.77 -4.39
CA ILE A 278 -1.24 -2.24 -3.20
C ILE A 278 -2.55 -2.83 -3.69
N SER A 279 -2.90 -4.00 -3.19
CA SER A 279 -4.18 -4.65 -3.46
C SER A 279 -4.89 -5.00 -2.16
N VAL A 280 -6.21 -4.87 -2.16
CA VAL A 280 -7.07 -5.44 -1.13
C VAL A 280 -8.08 -6.35 -1.81
N VAL A 281 -8.25 -7.57 -1.26
CA VAL A 281 -9.24 -8.56 -1.68
C VAL A 281 -10.01 -9.00 -0.45
N MET A 282 -11.34 -8.97 -0.54
CA MET A 282 -12.24 -9.28 0.58
C MET A 282 -13.26 -10.37 0.23
N ASP A 283 -13.53 -11.21 1.22
CA ASP A 283 -14.53 -12.27 1.26
C ASP A 283 -14.36 -13.37 0.18
N THR A 284 -13.15 -13.89 0.04
CA THR A 284 -12.94 -15.09 -0.81
C THR A 284 -13.32 -16.37 -0.08
N ALA A 285 -13.68 -17.41 -0.84
CA ALA A 285 -14.21 -18.66 -0.31
C ALA A 285 -13.16 -19.55 0.38
N THR A 286 -11.88 -19.46 0.01
CA THR A 286 -10.81 -20.30 0.54
C THR A 286 -9.54 -19.52 0.85
N LYS A 287 -8.70 -20.09 1.71
CA LYS A 287 -7.40 -19.53 2.08
C LYS A 287 -6.49 -19.27 0.88
N SER A 288 -6.53 -20.14 -0.13
CA SER A 288 -5.75 -19.98 -1.36
C SER A 288 -6.39 -19.00 -2.35
N ALA A 289 -7.73 -18.91 -2.37
CA ALA A 289 -8.46 -18.01 -3.28
C ALA A 289 -8.04 -16.55 -3.10
N ARG A 290 -7.92 -16.04 -1.86
CA ARG A 290 -7.46 -14.65 -1.62
C ARG A 290 -6.15 -14.31 -2.33
N PHE A 291 -5.21 -15.26 -2.40
CA PHE A 291 -3.92 -15.07 -3.05
C PHE A 291 -4.02 -15.20 -4.57
N ASN A 292 -4.80 -16.17 -5.06
CA ASN A 292 -5.05 -16.34 -6.50
C ASN A 292 -5.75 -15.12 -7.12
N GLU A 293 -6.78 -14.59 -6.44
CA GLU A 293 -7.49 -13.38 -6.88
C GLU A 293 -6.58 -12.14 -6.84
N THR A 294 -5.75 -12.04 -5.80
CA THR A 294 -4.73 -10.98 -5.71
C THR A 294 -3.70 -11.07 -6.85
N ALA A 295 -3.23 -12.28 -7.19
CA ALA A 295 -2.30 -12.48 -8.29
C ALA A 295 -2.89 -12.05 -9.65
N LYS A 296 -4.19 -12.26 -9.89
CA LYS A 296 -4.87 -11.74 -11.09
C LYS A 296 -4.80 -10.21 -11.14
N MET A 297 -5.01 -9.54 -10.02
CA MET A 297 -4.94 -8.07 -9.94
C MET A 297 -3.52 -7.55 -10.18
N TYR A 298 -2.50 -8.17 -9.59
CA TYR A 298 -1.11 -7.79 -9.86
C TYR A 298 -0.71 -8.01 -11.32
N ASN A 299 -1.10 -9.16 -11.90
CA ASN A 299 -0.86 -9.43 -13.31
C ASN A 299 -1.56 -8.41 -14.20
N TYR A 300 -2.79 -8.02 -13.89
CA TYR A 300 -3.49 -6.95 -14.57
C TYR A 300 -2.73 -5.61 -14.47
N GLY A 301 -2.32 -5.21 -13.26
CA GLY A 301 -1.55 -4.00 -13.00
C GLY A 301 -0.28 -3.92 -13.85
N PHE A 302 0.60 -4.92 -13.71
CA PHE A 302 1.90 -4.92 -14.41
C PHE A 302 1.78 -5.13 -15.92
N SER A 303 0.74 -5.80 -16.41
CA SER A 303 0.53 -5.98 -17.86
C SER A 303 -0.10 -4.74 -18.51
N THR A 304 -0.94 -4.00 -17.78
CA THR A 304 -1.76 -2.91 -18.33
C THR A 304 -1.16 -1.53 -18.13
N PHE A 305 -0.43 -1.31 -17.03
CA PHE A 305 0.04 0.03 -16.65
C PHE A 305 1.57 0.12 -16.66
N GLU A 306 2.07 1.34 -16.85
CA GLU A 306 3.47 1.69 -16.75
C GLU A 306 3.65 3.09 -16.18
N LYS A 307 4.78 3.33 -15.53
CA LYS A 307 5.22 4.69 -15.19
C LYS A 307 5.76 5.35 -16.45
N LYS A 308 5.13 6.45 -16.88
CA LYS A 308 5.57 7.26 -18.02
C LYS A 308 5.98 8.65 -17.58
N THR A 309 7.25 8.98 -17.81
CA THR A 309 7.77 10.34 -17.66
C THR A 309 7.27 11.19 -18.81
N VAL A 310 6.44 12.18 -18.50
CA VAL A 310 5.81 13.09 -19.47
C VAL A 310 6.57 14.40 -19.59
N LEU A 311 7.33 14.75 -18.57
CA LEU A 311 8.20 15.91 -18.55
C LEU A 311 9.52 15.50 -17.88
N PRO A 312 10.68 15.59 -18.56
CA PRO A 312 11.96 15.31 -17.93
C PRO A 312 12.31 16.39 -16.87
N PRO A 313 13.30 16.12 -15.99
CA PRO A 313 13.77 17.15 -15.07
C PRO A 313 14.43 18.30 -15.85
N LYS A 314 14.49 19.48 -15.22
CA LYS A 314 15.03 20.71 -15.83
C LYS A 314 14.26 21.19 -17.06
N SER A 315 12.97 20.87 -17.14
CA SER A 315 12.10 21.39 -18.19
C SER A 315 11.66 22.82 -17.91
N VAL A 316 11.53 23.60 -18.97
CA VAL A 316 10.97 24.96 -18.93
C VAL A 316 9.45 24.87 -18.80
N VAL A 317 8.88 25.67 -17.89
CA VAL A 317 7.43 25.79 -17.74
C VAL A 317 6.97 27.03 -18.51
N GLU A 318 6.09 26.85 -19.50
CA GLU A 318 5.69 27.95 -20.39
C GLU A 318 5.07 29.13 -19.65
N THR A 319 4.29 28.86 -18.60
CA THR A 319 3.64 29.88 -17.77
C THR A 319 4.63 30.63 -16.86
N VAL A 320 5.78 30.03 -16.54
CA VAL A 320 6.77 30.58 -15.61
C VAL A 320 8.19 30.28 -16.10
N GLN A 321 8.68 31.10 -17.02
CA GLN A 321 10.02 30.93 -17.59
C GLN A 321 11.12 31.62 -16.79
N THR A 322 10.79 32.66 -16.03
CA THR A 322 11.76 33.43 -15.25
C THR A 322 11.18 33.92 -13.92
N VAL A 323 12.06 34.17 -12.94
CA VAL A 323 11.73 34.78 -11.65
C VAL A 323 12.47 36.11 -11.48
N LYS A 324 11.83 37.10 -10.87
CA LYS A 324 12.46 38.40 -10.56
C LYS A 324 13.34 38.31 -9.32
N ILE A 325 14.47 39.01 -9.33
CA ILE A 325 15.44 39.03 -8.24
C ILE A 325 15.88 40.45 -7.88
N LYS A 326 16.10 40.72 -6.59
CA LYS A 326 16.64 41.98 -6.08
C LYS A 326 18.15 41.97 -6.07
N LYS A 327 18.72 43.17 -6.24
CA LYS A 327 20.17 43.45 -6.18
C LYS A 327 21.04 42.60 -7.11
N GLY A 328 20.46 41.90 -8.07
CA GLY A 328 21.15 41.11 -9.08
C GLY A 328 21.71 41.94 -10.23
N LYS A 329 22.80 41.45 -10.84
CA LYS A 329 23.36 41.95 -12.10
C LYS A 329 22.32 41.86 -13.21
N LYS A 330 21.56 40.76 -13.26
CA LYS A 330 20.31 40.61 -14.02
C LYS A 330 19.11 40.92 -13.11
N LYS A 331 17.97 41.35 -13.69
CA LYS A 331 16.72 41.58 -12.94
C LYS A 331 15.89 40.30 -12.78
N THR A 332 16.16 39.30 -13.62
CA THR A 332 15.47 38.02 -13.64
C THR A 332 16.46 36.87 -13.80
N LEU A 333 16.06 35.68 -13.37
CA LEU A 333 16.75 34.41 -13.61
C LEU A 333 15.81 33.43 -14.30
N PRO A 334 16.29 32.61 -15.26
CA PRO A 334 15.49 31.53 -15.83
C PRO A 334 15.21 30.46 -14.78
N VAL A 335 14.03 29.84 -14.88
CA VAL A 335 13.59 28.77 -13.98
C VAL A 335 13.17 27.52 -14.74
N VAL A 336 13.42 26.38 -14.13
CA VAL A 336 13.06 25.05 -14.66
C VAL A 336 12.58 24.16 -13.53
N THR A 337 11.97 23.02 -13.85
CA THR A 337 11.60 22.00 -12.85
C THR A 337 12.84 21.36 -12.21
N ASP A 338 12.80 21.05 -10.91
CA ASP A 338 13.87 20.31 -10.24
C ASP A 338 13.83 18.81 -10.55
N LYS A 339 12.61 18.28 -10.66
CA LYS A 339 12.30 16.86 -10.89
C LYS A 339 11.52 16.66 -12.18
N ASP A 340 11.46 15.41 -12.59
CA ASP A 340 10.59 14.94 -13.65
C ASP A 340 9.12 14.93 -13.20
N ILE A 341 8.22 14.88 -14.18
CA ILE A 341 6.81 14.59 -13.97
C ILE A 341 6.55 13.21 -14.56
N THR A 342 6.22 12.27 -13.68
CA THR A 342 5.93 10.88 -14.02
C THR A 342 4.56 10.50 -13.46
N PHE A 343 3.74 9.88 -14.32
CA PHE A 343 2.43 9.35 -13.96
C PHE A 343 2.35 7.86 -14.25
N MET A 344 1.53 7.14 -13.48
CA MET A 344 1.11 5.79 -13.83
C MET A 344 0.02 5.90 -14.90
N VAL A 345 0.24 5.28 -16.05
CA VAL A 345 -0.64 5.38 -17.21
C VAL A 345 -0.82 4.01 -17.84
N LYS A 346 -1.91 3.83 -18.59
CA LYS A 346 -2.10 2.63 -19.39
C LYS A 346 -1.04 2.56 -20.49
N LYS A 347 -0.45 1.39 -20.69
CA LYS A 347 0.59 1.16 -21.70
C LYS A 347 0.10 1.55 -23.09
N GLY A 348 0.98 2.20 -23.85
CA GLY A 348 0.68 2.66 -25.21
C GLY A 348 -0.19 3.92 -25.28
N THR A 349 -0.51 4.55 -24.15
CA THR A 349 -1.18 5.86 -24.15
C THR A 349 -0.18 7.02 -24.15
N ASP A 350 -0.59 8.16 -24.70
CA ASP A 350 0.15 9.41 -24.60
C ASP A 350 -0.57 10.39 -23.66
N PRO A 351 -0.18 10.43 -22.38
CA PRO A 351 -0.88 11.24 -21.39
C PRO A 351 -0.70 12.74 -21.69
N LYS A 352 -1.81 13.47 -21.71
CA LYS A 352 -1.81 14.92 -21.81
C LYS A 352 -1.84 15.52 -20.41
N ILE A 353 -0.92 16.45 -20.16
CA ILE A 353 -0.81 17.15 -18.89
C ILE A 353 -1.16 18.62 -19.03
N GLU A 354 -1.71 19.18 -17.96
CA GLU A 354 -2.10 20.59 -17.85
C GLU A 354 -1.37 21.21 -16.66
N VAL A 355 -0.89 22.45 -16.81
CA VAL A 355 -0.42 23.25 -15.66
C VAL A 355 -1.65 23.89 -15.03
N ILE A 356 -1.93 23.53 -13.77
CA ILE A 356 -3.12 24.03 -13.06
C ILE A 356 -2.79 25.08 -12.00
N ASP A 357 -1.53 25.12 -11.54
CA ASP A 357 -1.05 26.12 -10.59
C ASP A 357 0.46 26.33 -10.75
N SER A 358 0.92 27.55 -10.50
CA SER A 358 2.32 27.89 -10.49
C SER A 358 2.56 29.08 -9.57
N THR A 359 3.39 28.89 -8.55
CA THR A 359 3.68 29.90 -7.53
C THR A 359 5.17 30.22 -7.54
N LEU A 360 5.52 31.50 -7.49
CA LEU A 360 6.89 31.98 -7.32
C LEU A 360 7.04 32.69 -5.97
N LYS A 361 8.23 32.58 -5.37
CA LYS A 361 8.61 33.38 -4.20
C LYS A 361 8.59 34.87 -4.54
N ALA A 362 8.31 35.69 -3.54
CA ALA A 362 8.29 37.13 -3.74
C ALA A 362 9.70 37.65 -4.06
N GLU A 363 9.78 38.71 -4.88
CA GLU A 363 11.06 39.34 -5.23
C GLU A 363 11.84 39.83 -4.00
N SER A 364 11.14 40.16 -2.91
CA SER A 364 11.74 40.52 -1.62
C SER A 364 12.52 39.38 -0.97
N GLU A 365 12.16 38.13 -1.24
CA GLU A 365 12.82 36.94 -0.71
C GLU A 365 14.02 36.51 -1.56
N LEU A 366 14.08 36.98 -2.81
CA LEU A 366 15.09 36.60 -3.79
C LEU A 366 16.12 37.72 -3.98
N VAL A 367 17.02 37.87 -3.01
CA VAL A 367 18.08 38.89 -3.03
C VAL A 367 19.44 38.28 -3.40
N ALA A 368 20.08 38.81 -4.44
CA ALA A 368 21.40 38.36 -4.88
C ALA A 368 22.50 38.52 -3.79
N PRO A 369 23.47 37.58 -3.70
CA PRO A 369 23.72 36.49 -4.63
C PRO A 369 22.77 35.28 -4.47
N ILE A 370 22.30 34.71 -5.59
CA ILE A 370 21.44 33.51 -5.61
C ILE A 370 22.18 32.41 -6.39
N PRO A 371 22.55 31.27 -5.78
CA PRO A 371 23.15 30.15 -6.50
C PRO A 371 22.22 29.50 -7.53
N SER A 372 22.78 28.89 -8.56
CA SER A 372 22.06 27.94 -9.43
C SER A 372 21.49 26.78 -8.61
N GLY A 373 20.32 26.27 -9.00
CA GLY A 373 19.59 25.22 -8.27
C GLY A 373 18.77 25.73 -7.08
N THR A 374 18.70 27.04 -6.85
CA THR A 374 17.91 27.59 -5.75
C THR A 374 16.42 27.41 -6.03
N VAL A 375 15.67 26.86 -5.07
CA VAL A 375 14.20 26.76 -5.14
C VAL A 375 13.57 28.15 -5.03
N VAL A 376 12.85 28.54 -6.07
CA VAL A 376 12.23 29.86 -6.24
C VAL A 376 10.71 29.80 -6.39
N GLY A 377 10.12 28.61 -6.33
CA GLY A 377 8.68 28.43 -6.48
C GLY A 377 8.30 26.97 -6.65
N THR A 378 7.05 26.75 -7.02
CA THR A 378 6.48 25.43 -7.32
C THR A 378 5.57 25.52 -8.55
N VAL A 379 5.39 24.37 -9.21
CA VAL A 379 4.42 24.20 -10.29
C VAL A 379 3.66 22.90 -10.08
N THR A 380 2.35 22.93 -10.32
CA THR A 380 1.49 21.76 -10.19
C THR A 380 0.93 21.36 -11.56
N TYR A 381 1.24 20.14 -11.96
CA TYR A 381 0.72 19.49 -13.16
C TYR A 381 -0.46 18.59 -12.81
N LYS A 382 -1.44 18.55 -13.71
CA LYS A 382 -2.59 17.68 -13.66
C LYS A 382 -2.57 16.72 -14.85
N TYR A 383 -2.83 15.45 -14.58
CA TYR A 383 -3.15 14.42 -15.56
C TYR A 383 -4.56 13.89 -15.26
N THR A 384 -5.39 13.71 -16.28
CA THR A 384 -6.69 13.06 -16.15
C THR A 384 -6.66 11.73 -16.88
N ASP A 385 -6.86 10.64 -16.14
CA ASP A 385 -6.93 9.31 -16.72
C ASP A 385 -8.17 9.18 -17.62
N ALA A 386 -7.97 8.69 -18.84
CA ALA A 386 -9.02 8.72 -19.86
C ALA A 386 -10.18 7.75 -19.55
N GLU A 387 -9.92 6.65 -18.84
CA GLU A 387 -10.89 5.59 -18.55
C GLU A 387 -11.59 5.84 -17.23
N THR A 388 -10.81 6.04 -16.17
CA THR A 388 -11.32 6.21 -14.79
C THR A 388 -11.78 7.64 -14.50
N LYS A 389 -11.42 8.61 -15.35
CA LYS A 389 -11.63 10.07 -15.14
C LYS A 389 -10.97 10.61 -13.87
N GLN A 390 -10.09 9.84 -13.24
CA GLN A 390 -9.36 10.29 -12.06
C GLN A 390 -8.37 11.39 -12.42
N GLU A 391 -8.37 12.46 -11.63
CA GLU A 391 -7.42 13.56 -11.74
C GLU A 391 -6.23 13.33 -10.81
N LEU A 392 -5.05 13.14 -11.38
CA LEU A 392 -3.80 13.02 -10.66
C LEU A 392 -3.05 14.34 -10.71
N LYS A 393 -2.52 14.76 -9.56
CA LYS A 393 -1.75 16.00 -9.42
C LYS A 393 -0.33 15.70 -8.98
N ARG A 394 0.63 16.43 -9.55
CA ARG A 394 2.05 16.36 -9.19
C ARG A 394 2.62 17.75 -9.09
N THR A 395 3.13 18.10 -7.91
CA THR A 395 3.79 19.37 -7.65
C THR A 395 5.30 19.16 -7.59
N VAL A 396 6.05 19.96 -8.33
CA VAL A 396 7.52 19.97 -8.33
C VAL A 396 8.04 21.37 -8.06
N ASN A 397 9.29 21.48 -7.63
CA ASN A 397 9.90 22.79 -7.38
C ASN A 397 10.35 23.42 -8.69
N LEU A 398 10.32 24.75 -8.72
CA LEU A 398 10.98 25.56 -9.72
C LEU A 398 12.35 26.01 -9.17
N ILE A 399 13.41 25.74 -9.92
CA ILE A 399 14.80 26.06 -9.55
C ILE A 399 15.46 26.98 -10.58
N THR A 400 16.40 27.81 -10.14
CA THR A 400 17.23 28.65 -11.02
C THR A 400 18.20 27.82 -11.83
N THR A 401 18.44 28.19 -13.10
CA THR A 401 19.42 27.49 -13.97
C THR A 401 20.84 28.07 -13.89
N GLU A 402 20.97 29.31 -13.43
CA GLU A 402 22.23 30.06 -13.37
C GLU A 402 22.35 30.90 -12.09
N ASP A 403 23.57 31.31 -11.77
CA ASP A 403 23.85 32.16 -10.61
C ASP A 403 23.35 33.60 -10.82
N GLY A 404 22.50 34.05 -9.90
CA GLY A 404 22.14 35.45 -9.72
C GLY A 404 23.23 36.23 -9.03
N GLN A 405 24.28 36.62 -9.77
CA GLN A 405 25.37 37.43 -9.23
C GLN A 405 24.88 38.80 -8.71
N LYS A 406 25.45 39.26 -7.59
CA LYS A 406 25.17 40.59 -7.03
C LYS A 406 25.64 41.70 -7.98
N ALA A 407 24.81 42.72 -8.18
CA ALA A 407 25.20 43.90 -8.92
C ALA A 407 26.26 44.71 -8.17
N GLY A 408 27.22 45.28 -8.91
CA GLY A 408 28.21 46.19 -8.36
C GLY A 408 27.59 47.47 -7.78
N TRP A 409 28.31 48.10 -6.85
CA TRP A 409 27.85 49.25 -6.06
C TRP A 409 27.30 50.40 -6.90
N PHE A 410 28.01 50.83 -7.96
CA PHE A 410 27.54 51.89 -8.86
C PHE A 410 26.18 51.57 -9.50
N ARG A 411 25.96 50.32 -9.91
CA ARG A 411 24.70 49.90 -10.55
C ARG A 411 23.54 49.88 -9.56
N LEU A 412 23.81 49.51 -8.31
CA LEU A 412 22.82 49.58 -7.23
C LEU A 412 22.46 51.04 -6.90
N MET A 413 23.45 51.94 -6.86
CA MET A 413 23.24 53.36 -6.62
C MET A 413 22.38 54.01 -7.70
N PHE A 414 22.70 53.80 -8.99
CA PHE A 414 21.88 54.34 -10.09
C PHE A 414 20.45 53.76 -10.11
N ARG A 415 20.25 52.50 -9.73
CA ARG A 415 18.90 51.93 -9.56
C ARG A 415 18.15 52.61 -8.42
N ALA A 416 18.79 52.80 -7.27
CA ALA A 416 18.15 53.47 -6.12
C ALA A 416 17.73 54.91 -6.45
N ILE A 417 18.57 55.65 -7.20
CA ILE A 417 18.23 56.99 -7.69
C ILE A 417 17.03 56.93 -8.63
N GLY A 418 17.01 56.00 -9.59
CA GLY A 418 15.88 55.83 -10.51
C GLY A 418 14.57 55.46 -9.79
N ASP A 419 14.63 54.51 -8.85
CA ASP A 419 13.47 54.07 -8.06
C ASP A 419 12.94 55.22 -7.17
N PHE A 420 13.82 56.05 -6.61
CA PHE A 420 13.45 57.24 -5.85
C PHE A 420 12.65 58.25 -6.70
N PHE A 421 13.12 58.58 -7.90
CA PHE A 421 12.42 59.53 -8.78
C PHE A 421 11.12 58.94 -9.35
N ALA A 422 11.09 57.63 -9.66
CA ALA A 422 9.85 56.96 -10.09
C ALA A 422 8.79 56.94 -8.98
N GLY A 423 9.20 56.71 -7.73
CA GLY A 423 8.32 56.80 -6.55
C GLY A 423 7.79 58.22 -6.32
N LEU A 424 8.64 59.24 -6.47
CA LEU A 424 8.26 60.65 -6.37
C LEU A 424 7.21 61.02 -7.44
N PHE A 425 7.41 60.58 -8.67
CA PHE A 425 6.52 60.87 -9.79
C PHE A 425 5.16 60.17 -9.65
N ASN A 426 5.13 58.88 -9.30
CA ASN A 426 3.87 58.16 -9.04
C ASN A 426 3.11 58.73 -7.84
N GLY A 427 3.82 59.22 -6.82
CA GLY A 427 3.21 59.92 -5.69
C GLY A 427 2.51 61.22 -6.11
N ILE A 428 3.15 62.00 -6.99
CA ILE A 428 2.56 63.23 -7.54
C ILE A 428 1.36 62.93 -8.45
N VAL A 429 1.43 61.89 -9.28
CA VAL A 429 0.34 61.50 -10.18
C VAL A 429 -0.88 60.97 -9.43
N ASN A 430 -0.72 60.28 -8.30
CA ASN A 430 -1.85 59.83 -7.47
C ASN A 430 -2.44 60.93 -6.56
N LEU A 431 -1.85 62.13 -6.55
CA LEU A 431 -2.29 63.31 -5.80
C LEU A 431 -3.19 64.25 -6.62
N PHE A 432 -3.31 64.00 -7.93
CA PHE A 432 -4.27 64.60 -8.86
C PHE A 432 -5.21 63.52 -9.39
#